data_AF-A0A2G6CCM2-F1
#
_entry.id   AF-A0A2G6CCM2-F1
#
_cell.length_a   1.000
_cell.length_b   1.000
_cell.length_c   1.000
_cell.angle_alpha   90.00
_cell.angle_beta   90.00
_cell.angle_gamma   90.00
#
_symmetry.space_group_name_H-M   'P 1'
#
loop_
_entity.id
_entity.type
_entity.pdbx_description
1 polymer ?
#
loop_
_entity_poly.entity_id
_entity_poly.type
_entity_poly.pdbx_seq_one_letter_code
_entity_poly.pdbx_strand_id
1 'polypeptide(L)'
;MDLNHDTGGAVEGWDHVVQSIQTILATRLNARVFRREFGSEVPALVDAPMNEANVLALYVAVAEALERWEPRFELTDVAVEGAETGAITMTLIGNHRPNAHKGDLTTVVDDIQTIRVMRDRVENWSLAA
;
A
#
# COMPACT_ATOMS: atom_id res chain seq x y z
N MET A 1 4.79 10.80 15.72
CA MET A 1 5.72 11.58 14.91
C MET A 1 6.70 10.69 14.17
N ASP A 2 6.67 10.75 12.84
CA ASP A 2 7.75 10.34 11.95
C ASP A 2 8.07 11.50 10.99
N LEU A 3 9.04 11.34 10.09
CA LEU A 3 9.39 12.31 9.06
C LEU A 3 8.75 11.96 7.72
N ASN A 4 8.23 12.95 7.02
CA ASN A 4 7.78 12.78 5.66
C ASN A 4 8.98 12.51 4.73
N HIS A 5 8.90 11.48 3.90
CA HIS A 5 10.02 11.02 3.07
C HIS A 5 10.39 11.97 1.91
N ASP A 6 9.45 12.80 1.44
CA ASP A 6 9.68 13.76 0.35
C ASP A 6 10.05 15.15 0.87
N THR A 7 9.33 15.63 1.89
CA THR A 7 9.42 17.02 2.37
C THR A 7 10.31 17.17 3.60
N GLY A 8 10.58 16.08 4.33
CA GLY A 8 11.32 16.14 5.59
C GLY A 8 10.58 16.82 6.74
N GLY A 9 9.28 17.12 6.59
CA GLY A 9 8.43 17.65 7.68
C GLY A 9 7.98 16.57 8.65
N ALA A 10 7.44 16.96 9.81
CA ALA A 10 6.83 15.99 10.74
C ALA A 10 5.50 15.46 10.16
N VAL A 11 5.33 14.15 10.15
CA VAL A 11 4.11 13.45 9.70
C VAL A 11 3.53 12.62 10.85
N GLU A 12 2.21 12.69 11.03
CA GLU A 12 1.49 12.02 12.11
C GLU A 12 0.12 11.49 11.65
N GLY A 13 -0.47 10.59 12.43
CA GLY A 13 -1.81 10.08 12.17
C GLY A 13 -1.92 9.33 10.84
N TRP A 14 -2.93 9.68 10.05
CA TRP A 14 -3.27 9.01 8.79
C TRP A 14 -2.19 9.19 7.72
N ASP A 15 -1.65 10.39 7.55
CA ASP A 15 -0.63 10.66 6.53
C ASP A 15 0.63 9.79 6.73
N HIS A 16 0.94 9.49 7.99
CA HIS A 16 2.02 8.57 8.32
C HIS A 16 1.70 7.11 7.96
N VAL A 17 0.44 6.68 8.15
CA VAL A 17 -0.02 5.35 7.72
C VAL A 17 0.04 5.23 6.20
N VAL A 18 -0.40 6.25 5.47
CA VAL A 18 -0.33 6.28 4.00
C VAL A 18 1.12 6.18 3.52
N GLN A 19 2.03 6.96 4.12
CA GLN A 19 3.46 6.87 3.80
C GLN A 19 4.03 5.46 4.07
N SER A 20 3.62 4.84 5.18
CA SER A 20 4.04 3.47 5.52
C SER A 20 3.55 2.46 4.47
N ILE A 21 2.27 2.54 4.08
CA ILE A 21 1.66 1.70 3.04
C ILE A 21 2.43 1.85 1.71
N GLN A 22 2.68 3.08 1.27
CA GLN A 22 3.46 3.36 0.06
C GLN A 22 4.85 2.70 0.14
N THR A 23 5.54 2.86 1.28
CA THR A 23 6.86 2.27 1.49
C THR A 23 6.84 0.74 1.44
N ILE A 24 5.83 0.10 2.03
CA ILE A 24 5.67 -1.36 2.06
C ILE A 24 5.43 -1.89 0.64
N LEU A 25 4.48 -1.29 -0.09
CA LEU A 25 4.11 -1.73 -1.44
C LEU A 25 5.19 -1.44 -2.49
N ALA A 26 5.95 -0.35 -2.33
CA ALA A 26 7.06 -0.01 -3.22
C ALA A 26 8.31 -0.88 -3.00
N THR A 27 8.50 -1.39 -1.77
CA THR A 27 9.72 -2.14 -1.42
C THR A 27 9.63 -3.59 -1.92
N ARG A 28 10.62 -4.01 -2.73
CA ARG A 28 10.77 -5.41 -3.13
C ARG A 28 11.18 -6.29 -1.96
N LEU A 29 10.63 -7.50 -1.89
CA LEU A 29 11.14 -8.55 -1.01
C LEU A 29 12.66 -8.77 -1.25
N ASN A 30 13.37 -9.08 -0.16
CA ASN A 30 14.83 -9.26 -0.12
C ASN A 30 15.69 -8.02 -0.40
N ALA A 31 15.09 -6.84 -0.59
CA ALA A 31 15.86 -5.63 -0.89
C ALA A 31 16.56 -5.02 0.35
N ARG A 32 15.99 -5.17 1.55
CA ARG A 32 16.54 -4.54 2.77
C ARG A 32 17.55 -5.42 3.49
N VAL A 33 18.69 -4.82 3.85
CA VAL A 33 19.73 -5.46 4.67
C VAL A 33 19.16 -5.75 6.06
N PHE A 34 19.40 -6.96 6.59
CA PHE A 34 18.86 -7.47 7.85
C PHE A 34 17.32 -7.53 7.97
N ARG A 35 16.54 -7.18 6.93
CA ARG A 35 15.07 -7.25 6.91
C ARG A 35 14.55 -7.78 5.57
N ARG A 36 14.97 -8.99 5.20
CA ARG A 36 14.66 -9.58 3.89
C ARG A 36 13.17 -9.82 3.64
N GLU A 37 12.42 -10.11 4.70
CA GLU A 37 10.97 -10.36 4.63
C GLU A 37 10.15 -9.07 4.47
N PHE A 38 10.78 -7.90 4.63
CA PHE A 38 10.09 -6.62 4.52
C PHE A 38 9.87 -6.22 3.06
N GLY A 39 8.64 -5.79 2.77
CA GLY A 39 8.21 -5.36 1.45
C GLY A 39 6.99 -6.12 0.96
N SER A 40 6.81 -6.15 -0.35
CA SER A 40 5.73 -6.88 -1.02
C SER A 40 6.20 -7.52 -2.32
N GLU A 41 5.41 -8.45 -2.83
CA GLU A 41 5.60 -9.06 -4.15
C GLU A 41 5.03 -8.21 -5.30
N VAL A 42 4.33 -7.11 -4.96
CA VAL A 42 3.72 -6.17 -5.92
C VAL A 42 4.69 -5.74 -7.03
N PRO A 43 5.94 -5.32 -6.74
CA PRO A 43 6.83 -4.86 -7.81
C PRO A 43 7.25 -5.97 -8.78
N ALA A 44 7.16 -7.25 -8.40
CA ALA A 44 7.42 -8.37 -9.29
C ALA A 44 6.23 -8.65 -10.22
N LEU A 45 5.00 -8.44 -9.72
CA LEU A 45 3.75 -8.69 -10.45
C LEU A 45 3.37 -7.56 -11.40
N VAL A 46 3.86 -6.34 -11.19
CA VAL A 46 3.58 -5.19 -12.09
C VAL A 46 4.10 -5.41 -13.51
N ASP A 47 5.22 -6.13 -13.66
CA ASP A 47 5.79 -6.44 -14.99
C ASP A 47 5.20 -7.73 -15.59
N ALA A 48 4.28 -8.40 -14.88
CA ALA A 48 3.62 -9.63 -15.33
C ALA A 48 2.44 -9.33 -16.28
N PRO A 49 2.05 -10.26 -17.16
CA PRO A 49 0.93 -10.06 -18.06
C PRO A 49 -0.39 -9.89 -17.28
N MET A 50 -1.25 -8.98 -17.72
CA MET A 50 -2.56 -8.73 -17.10
C MET A 50 -3.57 -9.84 -17.43
N ASN A 51 -3.40 -11.00 -16.80
CA ASN A 51 -4.36 -12.10 -16.82
C ASN A 51 -5.04 -12.23 -15.45
N GLU A 52 -6.17 -12.94 -15.39
CA GLU A 52 -6.95 -13.10 -14.16
C GLU A 52 -6.12 -13.69 -13.00
N ALA A 53 -5.19 -14.60 -13.29
CA ALA A 53 -4.33 -15.21 -12.29
C ALA A 53 -3.36 -14.21 -11.65
N ASN A 54 -2.75 -13.34 -12.44
CA ASN A 54 -1.82 -12.31 -11.97
C ASN A 54 -2.53 -11.15 -11.28
N VAL A 55 -3.74 -10.82 -11.72
CA VAL A 55 -4.61 -9.87 -11.00
C VAL A 55 -4.96 -10.42 -9.62
N LEU A 56 -5.33 -11.70 -9.51
CA LEU A 56 -5.55 -12.36 -8.22
C LEU A 56 -4.28 -12.39 -7.37
N ALA A 57 -3.14 -12.74 -7.95
CA ALA A 57 -1.86 -12.72 -7.24
C ALA A 57 -1.51 -11.32 -6.72
N LEU A 58 -1.83 -10.27 -7.48
CA LEU A 58 -1.61 -8.88 -7.05
C LEU A 58 -2.45 -8.54 -5.81
N TYR A 59 -3.73 -8.93 -5.81
CA TYR A 59 -4.60 -8.76 -4.64
C TYR A 59 -4.04 -9.45 -3.41
N VAL A 60 -3.62 -10.71 -3.55
CA VAL A 60 -3.05 -11.50 -2.46
C VAL A 60 -1.76 -10.85 -1.95
N ALA A 61 -0.85 -10.46 -2.85
CA ALA A 61 0.42 -9.84 -2.48
C ALA A 61 0.25 -8.54 -1.69
N VAL A 62 -0.77 -7.75 -2.03
CA VAL A 62 -1.10 -6.52 -1.32
C VAL A 62 -1.69 -6.81 0.05
N ALA A 63 -2.68 -7.71 0.11
CA ALA A 63 -3.32 -8.09 1.37
C ALA A 63 -2.30 -8.65 2.36
N GLU A 64 -1.45 -9.59 1.93
CA GLU A 64 -0.42 -10.19 2.78
C GLU A 64 0.62 -9.16 3.28
N ALA A 65 1.03 -8.23 2.41
CA ALA A 65 2.00 -7.20 2.79
C ALA A 65 1.43 -6.23 3.82
N LEU A 66 0.17 -5.81 3.65
CA LEU A 66 -0.50 -4.89 4.56
C LEU A 66 -0.83 -5.56 5.90
N GLU A 67 -1.37 -6.79 5.88
CA GLU A 67 -1.67 -7.54 7.09
C GLU A 67 -0.42 -7.77 7.95
N ARG A 68 0.73 -8.03 7.31
CA ARG A 68 1.99 -8.30 8.01
C ARG A 68 2.63 -7.04 8.59
N TRP A 69 2.63 -5.94 7.84
CA TRP A 69 3.48 -4.79 8.16
C TRP A 69 2.70 -3.55 8.63
N GLU A 70 1.40 -3.44 8.37
CA GLU A 70 0.60 -2.26 8.71
C GLU A 70 -0.71 -2.62 9.44
N PRO A 71 -0.64 -2.99 10.74
CA PRO A 71 -1.83 -3.37 11.51
C PRO A 71 -2.83 -2.22 11.71
N ARG A 72 -2.40 -0.96 11.47
CA ARG A 72 -3.26 0.22 11.58
C ARG A 72 -4.20 0.38 10.39
N PHE A 73 -4.03 -0.39 9.33
CA PHE A 73 -4.91 -0.37 8.18
C PHE A 73 -5.46 -1.77 7.94
N GLU A 74 -6.77 -1.94 8.15
CA GLU A 74 -7.46 -3.18 7.81
C GLU A 74 -8.04 -3.06 6.42
N LEU A 75 -7.45 -3.78 5.47
CA LEU A 75 -7.94 -3.84 4.11
C LEU A 75 -9.28 -4.57 4.04
N THR A 76 -10.29 -3.94 3.43
CA THR A 76 -11.64 -4.49 3.25
C THR A 76 -11.91 -4.85 1.79
N ASP A 77 -11.46 -4.00 0.86
CA ASP A 77 -11.65 -4.23 -0.56
C ASP A 77 -10.47 -3.67 -1.37
N VAL A 78 -10.27 -4.23 -2.56
CA VAL A 78 -9.27 -3.76 -3.51
C VAL A 78 -9.89 -3.77 -4.90
N ALA A 79 -9.89 -2.63 -5.57
CA ALA A 79 -10.26 -2.53 -6.97
C ALA A 79 -9.01 -2.30 -7.83
N VAL A 80 -8.83 -3.10 -8.87
CA VAL A 80 -7.77 -2.92 -9.87
C VAL A 80 -8.39 -2.51 -11.20
N GLU A 81 -7.94 -1.37 -11.71
CA GLU A 81 -8.29 -0.86 -13.04
C GLU A 81 -7.04 -0.90 -13.93
N GLY A 82 -7.11 -1.69 -15.00
CA GLY A 82 -6.09 -1.69 -16.04
C GLY A 82 -6.35 -0.55 -17.03
N ALA A 83 -5.43 0.39 -17.16
CA ALA A 83 -5.50 1.39 -18.23
C ALA A 83 -4.89 0.83 -19.52
N GLU A 84 -5.49 1.16 -20.66
CA GLU A 84 -5.00 0.78 -22.00
C GLU A 84 -3.56 1.26 -22.29
N THR A 85 -3.05 2.21 -21.49
CA THR A 85 -1.72 2.82 -21.58
C THR A 85 -0.62 2.03 -20.86
N GLY A 86 -0.90 0.84 -20.33
CA GLY A 86 0.09 0.03 -19.60
C GLY A 86 0.33 0.50 -18.16
N ALA A 87 -0.60 1.29 -17.61
CA ALA A 87 -0.62 1.66 -16.20
C ALA A 87 -1.67 0.83 -15.47
N ILE A 88 -1.31 0.32 -14.30
CA ILE A 88 -2.24 -0.33 -13.38
C ILE A 88 -2.59 0.70 -12.32
N THR A 89 -3.88 0.97 -12.17
CA THR A 89 -4.42 1.72 -11.04
C THR A 89 -4.98 0.71 -10.05
N MET A 90 -4.53 0.77 -8.80
CA MET A 90 -5.14 0.00 -7.72
C MET A 90 -5.72 0.95 -6.69
N THR A 91 -6.96 0.70 -6.30
CA THR A 91 -7.72 1.41 -5.27
C THR A 91 -7.87 0.48 -4.07
N LEU A 92 -7.22 0.82 -2.96
CA LEU A 92 -7.39 0.11 -1.69
C LEU A 92 -8.53 0.76 -0.91
N ILE A 93 -9.37 -0.03 -0.27
CA ILE A 93 -10.45 0.42 0.62
C ILE A 93 -10.29 -0.32 1.94
N GLY A 94 -10.30 0.39 3.06
CA GLY A 94 -10.12 -0.24 4.34
C GLY A 94 -10.37 0.68 5.53
N ASN A 95 -10.40 0.06 6.71
CA ASN A 95 -10.64 0.71 7.98
C ASN A 95 -9.34 1.18 8.61
N HIS A 96 -9.34 2.42 9.12
CA HIS A 96 -8.20 2.96 9.86
C HIS A 96 -8.33 2.69 11.37
N ARG A 97 -7.29 2.06 11.93
CA ARG A 97 -7.14 1.70 13.35
C ARG A 97 -5.91 2.39 13.94
N PRO A 98 -6.03 3.63 14.41
CA PRO A 98 -4.86 4.44 14.79
C PRO A 98 -3.98 3.79 15.86
N ASN A 99 -4.58 3.03 16.79
CA ASN A 99 -3.88 2.40 17.91
C ASN A 99 -3.61 0.90 17.74
N ALA A 100 -3.85 0.31 16.56
CA ALA A 100 -3.68 -1.14 16.38
C ALA A 100 -2.24 -1.62 16.67
N HIS A 101 -1.24 -0.78 16.36
CA HIS A 101 0.16 -1.02 16.71
C HIS A 101 0.44 -1.11 18.23
N LYS A 102 -0.51 -0.70 19.07
CA LYS A 102 -0.48 -0.80 20.54
C LYS A 102 -1.40 -1.89 21.09
N GLY A 103 -2.05 -2.67 20.21
CA GLY A 103 -2.99 -3.74 20.59
C GLY A 103 -4.43 -3.28 20.79
N ASP A 104 -4.76 -2.03 20.49
CA ASP A 104 -6.14 -1.51 20.51
C ASP A 104 -6.74 -1.58 19.10
N LEU A 105 -7.70 -2.49 18.92
CA LEU A 105 -8.37 -2.75 17.65
C LEU A 105 -9.62 -1.88 17.43
N THR A 106 -9.79 -0.81 18.20
CA THR A 106 -10.90 0.13 17.95
C THR A 106 -10.76 0.76 16.57
N THR A 107 -11.78 0.52 15.74
CA THR A 107 -11.89 1.14 14.42
C THR A 107 -12.47 2.53 14.58
N VAL A 108 -11.82 3.53 13.99
CA VAL A 108 -12.44 4.85 13.79
C VAL A 108 -13.37 4.69 12.59
N VAL A 109 -14.67 4.84 12.85
CA VAL A 109 -15.81 4.52 11.97
C VAL A 109 -15.62 5.02 10.53
N ASP A 110 -15.66 4.07 9.59
CA ASP A 110 -16.12 4.17 8.18
C ASP A 110 -15.47 5.19 7.24
N ASP A 111 -14.19 5.46 7.43
CA ASP A 111 -13.43 6.25 6.45
C ASP A 111 -12.96 5.31 5.32
N ILE A 112 -13.76 5.19 4.25
CA ILE A 112 -13.37 4.49 3.02
C ILE A 112 -12.23 5.29 2.38
N GLN A 113 -11.01 4.89 2.71
CA GLN A 113 -9.82 5.57 2.23
C GLN A 113 -9.37 4.94 0.92
N THR A 114 -9.61 5.63 -0.19
CA THR A 114 -9.21 5.22 -1.54
C THR A 114 -7.73 5.53 -1.76
N ILE A 115 -6.87 4.51 -1.73
CA ILE A 115 -5.46 4.68 -2.09
C ILE A 115 -5.29 4.32 -3.55
N ARG A 116 -5.06 5.31 -4.41
CA ARG A 116 -4.73 5.11 -5.82
C ARG A 116 -3.22 4.87 -5.98
N VAL A 117 -2.82 3.67 -6.38
CA VAL A 117 -1.43 3.35 -6.74
C VAL A 117 -1.27 3.42 -8.25
N MET A 118 -0.45 4.34 -8.75
CA MET A 118 -0.05 4.43 -10.16
C MET A 118 1.46 4.20 -10.30
N ARG A 119 1.88 3.53 -11.37
CA ARG A 119 3.28 3.55 -11.84
C ARG A 119 3.35 4.33 -13.15
N ASP A 120 3.59 5.64 -13.08
CA ASP A 120 4.02 6.41 -14.25
C ASP A 120 5.55 6.31 -14.39
N ARG A 121 6.06 6.43 -15.63
CA ARG A 121 7.50 6.39 -15.95
C ARG A 121 8.28 7.57 -15.32
N VAL A 122 7.56 8.55 -14.75
CA VAL A 122 8.06 9.58 -13.85
C VAL A 122 7.66 9.16 -12.44
N GLU A 123 8.64 9.06 -11.54
CA GLU A 123 8.59 8.49 -10.18
C GLU A 123 7.61 9.18 -9.21
N ASN A 124 6.34 9.32 -9.57
CA ASN A 124 5.33 9.96 -8.74
C ASN A 124 4.28 8.92 -8.34
N TRP A 125 4.40 8.43 -7.11
CA TRP A 125 3.31 7.74 -6.43
C TRP A 125 2.26 8.79 -6.05
N SER A 126 1.41 9.21 -6.99
CA SER A 126 0.43 10.26 -6.72
C SER A 126 -0.90 9.68 -6.21
N LEU A 127 -1.27 10.10 -5.01
CA LEU A 127 -2.63 9.94 -4.45
C LEU A 127 -3.55 10.93 -5.17
N ALA A 128 -4.60 10.44 -5.80
CA ALA A 128 -5.72 11.28 -6.22
C ALA A 128 -6.88 11.00 -5.26
N ALA A 129 -7.30 12.04 -4.54
CA ALA A 129 -8.51 12.04 -3.72
C ALA A 129 -9.77 11.93 -4.59
#